data_AF-A0A950HCN8-F1
#
_entry.id   AF-A0A950HCN8-F1
#
_cell.length_a   1.000
_cell.length_b   1.000
_cell.length_c   1.000
_cell.angle_alpha   90.00
_cell.angle_beta   90.00
_cell.angle_gamma   90.00
#
_symmetry.space_group_name_H-M   'P 1'
#
loop_
_entity.id
_entity.type
_entity.pdbx_description
1 polymer ?
#
loop_
_entity_poly.entity_id
_entity_poly.type
_entity_poly.pdbx_seq_one_letter_code
_entity_poly.pdbx_strand_id
1 'polypeptide(L)'
;MREAGVLWLQLTGGEPLIDKLFAEVYELAYEFGMMISISSNGSRLSNTKILDLLTARRPHRLTLGVYGATAESYDSLTRRRGSFAAFKGSGRRSRGRASDQSQPDRRAAQRA
;
A
#
# COMPACT_ATOMS: atom_id res chain seq x y z
N MET A 1 -6.12 10.88 -18.16
CA MET A 1 -6.48 9.51 -17.71
C MET A 1 -7.94 9.40 -17.32
N ARG A 2 -8.41 10.19 -16.33
CA ARG A 2 -9.83 10.20 -15.93
C ARG A 2 -10.79 10.45 -17.11
N GLU A 3 -10.56 11.51 -17.89
CA GLU A 3 -11.42 11.87 -19.03
C GLU A 3 -11.44 10.81 -20.14
N ALA A 4 -10.40 9.98 -20.21
CA ALA A 4 -10.32 8.85 -21.14
C ALA A 4 -11.05 7.59 -20.63
N GLY A 5 -11.73 7.65 -19.48
CA GLY A 5 -12.48 6.53 -18.91
C GLY A 5 -11.63 5.46 -18.22
N VAL A 6 -10.40 5.79 -17.81
CA VAL A 6 -9.53 4.83 -17.10
C VAL A 6 -10.08 4.53 -15.71
N LEU A 7 -10.44 3.26 -15.47
CA LEU A 7 -10.92 2.78 -14.18
C LEU A 7 -9.80 2.19 -13.31
N TRP A 8 -8.80 1.53 -13.90
CA TRP A 8 -7.72 0.85 -13.18
C TRP A 8 -6.41 1.62 -13.26
N LEU A 9 -5.78 1.88 -12.11
CA LEU A 9 -4.47 2.52 -12.04
C LEU A 9 -3.48 1.63 -11.29
N GLN A 10 -2.41 1.21 -11.96
CA GLN A 10 -1.31 0.46 -11.34
C GLN A 10 -0.14 1.40 -11.04
N LEU A 11 0.17 1.58 -9.76
CA LEU A 11 1.36 2.27 -9.28
C LEU A 11 2.49 1.25 -9.06
N THR A 12 3.61 1.46 -9.75
CA THR A 12 4.76 0.56 -9.75
C THR A 12 6.04 1.37 -10.01
N GLY A 13 7.14 0.69 -10.33
CA GLY A 13 8.46 1.24 -10.61
C GLY A 13 9.52 0.28 -10.06
N GLY A 14 10.48 0.81 -9.31
CA GLY A 14 11.29 0.00 -8.38
C GLY A 14 10.67 -0.04 -6.97
N GLU A 15 10.47 1.14 -6.38
CA GLU A 15 9.69 1.32 -5.16
C GLU A 15 8.86 2.62 -5.30
N PRO A 16 7.54 2.53 -5.57
CA PRO A 16 6.72 3.71 -5.79
C PRO A 16 6.66 4.63 -4.57
N LEU A 17 6.81 4.09 -3.36
CA LEU A 17 6.75 4.85 -2.10
C LEU A 17 7.96 5.77 -1.86
N ILE A 18 8.98 5.74 -2.72
CA ILE A 18 10.12 6.68 -2.66
C ILE A 18 9.79 8.00 -3.37
N ASP A 19 8.84 7.97 -4.31
CA ASP A 19 8.46 9.15 -5.05
C ASP A 19 7.84 10.21 -4.11
N LYS A 20 8.30 11.45 -4.23
CA LYS A 20 7.84 12.57 -3.39
C LYS A 20 6.37 12.89 -3.63
N LEU A 21 5.87 12.64 -4.85
CA LEU A 21 4.50 12.90 -5.27
C LEU A 21 3.59 11.69 -5.07
N PHE A 22 4.09 10.57 -4.51
CA PHE A 22 3.29 9.36 -4.35
C PHE A 22 1.97 9.62 -3.63
N ALA A 23 2.00 10.37 -2.52
CA ALA A 23 0.81 10.65 -1.73
C ALA A 23 -0.21 11.47 -2.53
N GLU A 24 0.23 12.56 -3.16
CA GLU A 24 -0.64 13.45 -3.94
C GLU A 24 -1.29 12.72 -5.13
N VAL A 25 -0.50 11.95 -5.88
CA VAL A 25 -0.99 11.15 -7.01
C VAL A 25 -1.99 10.08 -6.55
N TYR A 26 -1.68 9.42 -5.44
CA TYR A 26 -2.53 8.39 -4.87
C TYR A 26 -3.87 8.95 -4.39
N GLU A 27 -3.86 10.07 -3.66
CA GLU A 27 -5.06 10.74 -3.18
C GLU A 27 -5.94 11.21 -4.34
N LEU A 28 -5.36 11.86 -5.35
CA LEU A 28 -6.09 12.32 -6.51
C LEU A 28 -6.74 11.16 -7.29
N ALA A 29 -6.00 10.07 -7.50
CA ALA A 29 -6.55 8.89 -8.16
C ALA A 29 -7.69 8.25 -7.35
N TYR A 30 -7.60 8.28 -6.02
CA TYR A 30 -8.63 7.76 -5.13
C TYR A 30 -9.90 8.62 -5.19
N GLU A 31 -9.74 9.95 -5.18
CA GLU A 31 -10.84 10.92 -5.33
C GLU A 31 -11.53 10.81 -6.69
N PHE A 32 -10.79 10.43 -7.72
CA PHE A 32 -11.37 10.11 -9.03
C PHE A 32 -12.07 8.75 -9.09
N GLY A 33 -12.13 8.00 -7.99
CA GLY A 33 -12.81 6.70 -7.92
C GLY A 33 -12.08 5.58 -8.67
N MET A 34 -10.78 5.75 -8.95
CA MET A 34 -10.00 4.73 -9.64
C MET A 34 -9.72 3.52 -8.73
N MET A 35 -9.67 2.33 -9.32
CA MET A 35 -9.23 1.11 -8.67
C MET A 35 -7.69 1.08 -8.62
N ILE A 36 -7.13 1.62 -7.54
CA ILE A 36 -5.67 1.74 -7.38
C ILE A 36 -5.06 0.41 -6.95
N SER A 37 -4.08 -0.08 -7.71
CA SER A 37 -3.25 -1.23 -7.37
C SER A 37 -1.80 -0.80 -7.20
N ILE A 38 -1.13 -1.23 -6.14
CA ILE A 38 0.27 -0.87 -5.84
C ILE A 38 1.12 -2.14 -5.84
N SER A 39 2.27 -2.10 -6.51
CA SER A 39 3.33 -3.10 -6.40
C SER A 39 4.54 -2.48 -5.72
N SER A 40 4.96 -3.02 -4.57
CA SER A 40 6.02 -2.46 -3.74
C SER A 40 6.95 -3.57 -3.23
N ASN A 41 8.22 -3.25 -2.99
CA ASN A 41 9.14 -4.16 -2.29
C ASN A 41 8.98 -4.05 -0.76
N GLY A 42 8.12 -3.16 -0.29
CA GLY A 42 7.74 -3.04 1.12
C GLY A 42 8.78 -2.37 2.00
N SER A 43 9.93 -1.92 1.47
CA SER A 43 11.00 -1.30 2.26
C SER A 43 10.60 0.02 2.93
N ARG A 44 9.62 0.73 2.36
CA ARG A 44 9.10 2.02 2.86
C ARG A 44 7.71 1.94 3.48
N LEU A 45 7.08 0.77 3.44
CA LEU A 45 5.71 0.59 3.89
C LEU A 45 5.57 0.77 5.41
N SER A 46 6.65 0.65 6.20
CA SER A 46 6.60 0.93 7.65
C SER A 46 6.53 2.42 8.01
N ASN A 47 6.62 3.33 7.03
CA ASN A 47 6.48 4.77 7.27
C ASN A 47 5.04 5.09 7.71
N THR A 48 4.88 5.73 8.86
CA THR A 48 3.58 6.07 9.45
C THR A 48 2.70 6.86 8.50
N LYS A 49 3.26 7.86 7.78
CA LYS A 49 2.49 8.67 6.82
C LYS A 49 1.90 7.83 5.68
N ILE A 50 2.66 6.84 5.20
CA ILE A 50 2.21 5.92 4.15
C ILE A 50 1.15 4.96 4.70
N LEU A 51 1.36 4.40 5.89
CA LEU A 51 0.37 3.51 6.51
C LEU A 51 -0.95 4.24 6.78
N ASP A 52 -0.89 5.46 7.30
CA ASP A 52 -2.07 6.27 7.58
C ASP A 52 -2.81 6.57 6.27
N LEU A 53 -2.10 6.97 5.21
CA LEU A 53 -2.69 7.19 3.89
C LEU A 53 -3.39 5.93 3.34
N LEU A 54 -2.69 4.79 3.31
CA LEU A 54 -3.23 3.54 2.77
C LEU A 54 -4.32 2.93 3.65
N THR A 55 -4.40 3.32 4.93
CA THR A 55 -5.48 2.90 5.83
C THR A 55 -6.71 3.78 5.65
N ALA A 56 -6.53 5.10 5.56
CA ALA A 56 -7.60 6.06 5.36
C ALA A 56 -8.22 5.97 3.96
N ARG A 57 -7.40 5.74 2.94
CA ARG A 57 -7.80 5.57 1.54
C ARG A 57 -7.28 4.23 1.06
N ARG A 58 -8.05 3.16 1.27
CA ARG A 58 -7.58 1.79 1.02
C ARG A 58 -7.41 1.52 -0.47
N PRO A 59 -6.25 1.00 -0.92
CA PRO A 59 -6.09 0.63 -2.32
C PRO A 59 -6.95 -0.58 -2.63
N HIS A 60 -7.33 -0.73 -3.89
CA HIS A 60 -7.98 -1.96 -4.36
C HIS A 60 -7.07 -3.17 -4.17
N ARG A 61 -5.75 -3.01 -4.39
CA ARG A 61 -4.76 -4.08 -4.23
C ARG A 61 -3.41 -3.53 -3.79
N LEU A 62 -2.76 -4.20 -2.84
CA LEU A 62 -1.36 -3.99 -2.50
C LEU A 62 -0.61 -5.31 -2.64
N THR A 63 0.34 -5.36 -3.58
CA THR A 63 1.18 -6.52 -3.86
C THR A 63 2.58 -6.27 -3.34
N LEU A 64 3.11 -7.19 -2.54
CA LEU A 64 4.44 -7.09 -1.94
C LEU A 64 5.39 -8.11 -2.54
N GLY A 65 6.53 -7.64 -3.05
CA GLY A 65 7.65 -8.49 -3.44
C GLY A 65 8.39 -9.03 -2.21
N VAL A 66 8.55 -10.36 -2.13
CA VAL A 66 9.29 -11.04 -1.06
C VAL A 66 10.47 -11.79 -1.68
N TYR A 67 11.68 -11.41 -1.29
CA TYR A 67 12.93 -11.87 -1.92
C TYR A 67 13.67 -12.94 -1.10
N GLY A 68 13.07 -13.45 -0.02
CA GLY A 68 13.65 -14.50 0.82
C GLY A 68 12.97 -14.61 2.18
N ALA A 69 13.05 -15.79 2.81
CA ALA A 69 12.50 -16.00 4.15
C ALA A 69 13.49 -15.64 5.28
N THR A 70 14.77 -15.41 4.95
CA THR A 70 15.85 -15.10 5.90
C THR A 70 16.55 -13.80 5.52
N ALA A 71 17.27 -13.18 6.46
CA ALA A 71 18.06 -11.99 6.18
C ALA A 71 19.15 -12.26 5.13
N GLU A 72 19.78 -13.43 5.20
CA GLU A 72 20.84 -13.83 4.28
C GLU A 72 20.34 -13.97 2.83
N SER A 73 19.27 -14.74 2.61
CA SER A 73 18.73 -14.96 1.26
C SER A 73 18.11 -13.67 0.69
N TYR A 74 17.49 -12.85 1.54
CA TYR A 74 16.85 -11.61 1.11
C TYR A 74 17.91 -10.54 0.79
N ASP A 75 18.87 -10.29 1.67
CA ASP A 75 19.88 -9.23 1.49
C ASP A 75 20.87 -9.58 0.38
N SER A 76 21.16 -10.87 0.15
CA SER A 76 21.98 -11.32 -0.99
C SER A 76 21.28 -11.07 -2.32
N LEU A 77 19.98 -11.40 -2.43
CA LEU A 77 19.20 -11.18 -3.65
C LEU A 77 18.94 -9.68 -3.91
N THR A 78 18.64 -8.89 -2.87
CA THR A 78 18.46 -7.43 -3.02
C THR A 78 19.77 -6.66 -3.12
N ARG A 79 20.92 -7.34 -2.93
CA ARG A 79 22.28 -6.76 -2.87
C ARG A 79 22.38 -5.57 -1.91
N ARG A 80 21.60 -5.58 -0.84
CA ARG A 80 21.53 -4.50 0.15
C ARG A 80 21.31 -5.07 1.54
N ARG A 81 22.31 -4.90 2.40
CA ARG A 81 22.24 -5.28 3.82
C ARG A 81 21.12 -4.52 4.54
N GLY A 82 20.31 -5.23 5.32
CA GLY A 82 19.21 -4.67 6.10
C GLY A 82 17.87 -4.57 5.35
N SER A 83 17.78 -5.05 4.11
CA SER A 83 16.54 -5.04 3.32
C SER A 83 15.47 -5.92 3.96
N PHE A 84 15.87 -7.07 4.49
CA PHE A 84 14.97 -7.96 5.22
C PHE A 84 14.38 -7.32 6.49
N ALA A 85 15.19 -6.55 7.22
CA ALA A 85 14.75 -5.88 8.44
C ALA A 85 13.72 -4.78 8.12
N ALA A 86 13.95 -3.99 7.08
CA ALA A 86 13.02 -2.98 6.60
C ALA A 86 11.68 -3.62 6.18
N PHE A 87 11.74 -4.70 5.39
CA PHE A 87 10.56 -5.46 4.97
C PHE A 87 9.77 -6.05 6.16
N LYS A 88 10.44 -6.69 7.12
CA LYS A 88 9.78 -7.21 8.34
C LYS A 88 9.13 -6.13 9.18
N GLY A 89 9.77 -4.95 9.27
CA GLY A 89 9.22 -3.78 9.96
C GLY A 89 7.87 -3.33 9.40
N SER A 90 7.68 -3.47 8.09
CA SER A 90 6.43 -3.17 7.39
C SER A 90 5.31 -4.15 7.73
N GLY A 91 5.62 -5.45 7.82
CA GLY A 91 4.63 -6.50 8.13
C GLY A 91 4.12 -6.50 9.57
N ARG A 92 4.93 -6.04 10.55
CA ARG A 92 4.49 -5.97 11.97
C ARG A 92 3.51 -4.83 12.23
N ARG A 93 3.70 -3.67 11.60
CA ARG A 93 2.84 -2.49 11.82
C ARG A 93 1.51 -2.55 11.08
N SER A 94 1.45 -3.24 9.93
CA SER A 94 0.19 -3.42 9.20
C SER A 94 -0.80 -4.35 9.90
N ARG A 95 -0.32 -5.39 10.61
CA ARG A 95 -1.19 -6.35 11.31
C ARG A 95 -1.87 -5.78 12.56
N GLY A 96 -1.23 -4.83 13.25
CA GLY A 96 -1.80 -4.23 14.48
C GLY A 96 -2.97 -3.27 14.25
N ARG A 97 -3.21 -2.83 12.99
CA ARG A 97 -4.26 -1.85 12.66
C ARG A 97 -5.43 -2.43 11.84
N ALA A 98 -5.30 -3.64 11.33
CA ALA A 98 -6.33 -4.26 10.49
C ALA A 98 -7.54 -4.78 11.29
N SER A 99 -7.46 -4.84 12.63
CA SER A 99 -8.45 -5.47 13.51
C SER A 99 -9.51 -4.52 14.10
N ASP A 100 -9.51 -3.22 13.78
CA ASP A 100 -10.37 -2.22 14.47
C ASP A 100 -11.43 -1.55 13.57
N GLN A 101 -11.69 -2.07 12.36
CA GLN A 101 -12.71 -1.50 11.47
C GLN A 101 -13.54 -2.59 10.79
N SER A 102 -14.31 -3.32 11.59
CA SER A 102 -15.44 -4.11 11.10
C SER A 102 -16.73 -3.27 11.12
N GLN A 103 -17.16 -2.91 9.90
CA GLN A 103 -18.52 -2.56 9.46
C GLN A 103 -19.18 -1.26 9.97
N PRO A 104 -19.44 -0.27 9.09
CA PRO A 104 -20.52 0.67 9.31
C PRO A 104 -21.87 -0.02 9.08
N ASP A 105 -22.78 0.29 9.98
CA ASP A 105 -24.09 -0.29 10.21
C ASP A 105 -24.99 -0.25 8.96
N ARG A 106 -25.38 -1.42 8.42
CA ARG A 106 -26.32 -1.55 7.29
C ARG A 106 -27.78 -1.24 7.66
N ARG A 107 -28.07 -0.74 8.86
CA ARG A 107 -29.45 -0.51 9.35
C ARG A 107 -30.07 0.84 8.97
N ALA A 108 -29.33 1.78 8.40
CA ALA A 108 -29.87 3.10 8.07
C ALA A 108 -30.53 3.23 6.68
N ALA A 109 -30.36 2.26 5.76
CA ALA A 109 -30.81 2.38 4.37
C ALA A 109 -32.15 1.70 4.04
N GLN A 110 -32.89 1.22 5.04
CA GLN A 110 -34.20 0.55 4.84
C GLN A 110 -35.40 1.32 5.44
N ARG A 111 -35.22 2.60 5.77
CA ARG A 111 -36.31 3.49 6.19
C ARG A 111 -36.16 4.84 5.49
N ALA A 112 -36.44 4.87 4.20
CA ALA A 112 -36.80 6.06 3.45
C ALA A 112 -37.74 5.63 2.32
#